data_AF-A0A2N5CWZ3-F1
#
_entry.id   AF-A0A2N5CWZ3-F1
#
_cell.length_a   1.000
_cell.length_b   1.000
_cell.length_c   1.000
_cell.angle_alpha   90.00
_cell.angle_beta   90.00
_cell.angle_gamma   90.00
#
_symmetry.space_group_name_H-M   'P 1'
#
loop_
_entity.id
_entity.type
_entity.pdbx_description
1 polymer ?
#
loop_
_entity_poly.entity_id
_entity_poly.type
_entity_poly.pdbx_seq_one_letter_code
_entity_poly.pdbx_strand_id
1 'polypeptide(L)'
;MGAAVGIGPVAACRGAGRPPSECRYVTHRRTSEGLLAGRVKLFSGKEVVLRIITLPQIDEASKKELIRSISSATNSQTAVAPIDRSASNDDNREIAEIVFRRTGLLYEPKRGEYSDAIRKNYIDREDVVERALFTRLMHMAMGRYGLAVERKMMRSTGGIIPALENDAPVGIFFEFYEIYREISQLKPHQNAEKLVNDLALTTLVRALRVRRRADGVTDWLPKVLEEARGLWADFLNWKRESVANAPMPVEDTKLRRKAGNFSASKWIRSAKFPADVDEYVALLSLEKDPTSDGALAAISR
;
A
#
# COMPACT_ATOMS: atom_id res chain seq x y z
N MET A 1 24.13 34.10 35.90
CA MET A 1 23.84 32.64 36.01
C MET A 1 23.07 32.24 34.75
N GLY A 2 23.51 31.36 33.85
CA GLY A 2 24.71 30.55 33.76
C GLY A 2 24.91 30.03 32.32
N ALA A 3 26.20 29.97 31.93
CA ALA A 3 26.87 29.18 30.90
C ALA A 3 26.27 29.05 29.48
N ALA A 4 26.81 29.86 28.56
CA ALA A 4 26.95 29.49 27.15
C ALA A 4 28.03 28.41 27.00
N VAL A 5 27.70 27.26 26.41
CA VAL A 5 28.67 26.20 26.09
C VAL A 5 29.06 26.34 24.62
N GLY A 6 30.23 26.93 24.39
CA GLY A 6 30.84 27.03 23.06
C GLY A 6 31.33 25.66 22.59
N ILE A 7 30.93 25.27 21.37
CA ILE A 7 31.48 24.11 20.68
C ILE A 7 32.52 24.63 19.69
N GLY A 8 33.76 24.76 20.16
CA GLY A 8 34.93 24.93 19.29
C GLY A 8 35.51 23.55 18.93
N PRO A 9 36.17 23.41 17.76
CA PRO A 9 36.90 22.19 17.45
C PRO A 9 38.07 22.02 18.43
N VAL A 10 38.12 20.87 19.12
CA VAL A 10 39.27 20.51 19.94
C VAL A 10 40.34 19.91 19.03
N ALA A 11 41.39 20.67 18.77
CA ALA A 11 42.56 20.21 18.04
C ALA A 11 43.35 19.21 18.90
N ALA A 12 43.41 17.95 18.48
CA ALA A 12 44.37 16.99 19.03
C ALA A 12 45.73 17.18 18.34
N CYS A 13 46.41 18.28 18.65
CA CYS A 13 47.82 18.49 18.30
C CYS A 13 48.64 18.51 19.59
N ARG A 14 48.95 17.33 20.13
CA ARG A 14 50.05 17.20 21.11
C ARG A 14 51.10 16.26 20.53
N GLY A 15 52.26 16.84 20.19
CA GLY A 15 53.51 16.12 20.03
C GLY A 15 53.86 15.66 18.61
N ALA A 16 54.03 16.59 17.67
CA ALA A 16 54.99 16.51 16.55
C ALA A 16 54.69 17.68 15.61
N GLY A 17 55.65 18.57 15.37
CA GLY A 17 55.49 19.76 14.52
C GLY A 17 55.18 19.44 13.05
N ARG A 18 53.93 19.09 12.74
CA ARG A 18 53.43 18.89 11.37
C ARG A 18 52.58 20.08 10.91
N PRO A 19 52.62 20.43 9.61
CA PRO A 19 51.86 21.54 9.06
C PRO A 19 50.34 21.30 9.13
N PRO A 20 49.52 22.37 9.17
CA PRO A 20 48.06 22.30 9.34
C PRO A 20 47.33 21.49 8.25
N SER A 21 47.97 21.25 7.10
CA SER A 21 47.43 20.48 5.98
C SER A 21 47.31 18.97 6.25
N GLU A 22 47.88 18.45 7.35
CA GLU A 22 47.82 17.02 7.71
C GLU A 22 46.97 16.71 8.95
N CYS A 23 46.19 17.66 9.47
CA CYS A 23 45.30 17.40 10.59
C CYS A 23 44.12 16.49 10.19
N ARG A 24 44.15 15.24 10.65
CA ARG A 24 43.03 14.29 10.54
C ARG A 24 41.93 14.68 11.53
N TYR A 25 40.83 15.20 11.02
CA TYR A 25 39.62 15.45 11.82
C TYR A 25 38.78 14.17 11.87
N VAL A 26 38.70 13.54 13.03
CA VAL A 26 37.72 12.49 13.32
C VAL A 26 36.53 13.16 14.02
N THR A 27 35.47 13.44 13.26
CA THR A 27 34.21 13.90 13.86
C THR A 27 33.43 12.72 14.40
N HIS A 28 33.41 12.58 15.72
CA HIS A 28 32.45 11.71 16.40
C HIS A 28 31.06 12.34 16.35
N ARG A 29 30.17 11.80 15.51
CA ARG A 29 28.73 12.03 15.66
C ARG A 29 28.24 11.10 16.77
N ARG A 30 27.70 11.63 17.87
CA ARG A 30 27.07 10.82 18.92
C ARG A 30 25.84 10.12 18.33
N THR A 31 26.03 8.88 17.92
CA THR A 31 24.97 7.88 17.72
C THR A 31 25.23 6.77 18.73
N SER A 32 24.19 6.38 19.45
CA SER A 32 24.16 5.39 20.55
C SER A 32 25.17 4.24 20.36
N GLU A 33 26.05 4.06 21.34
CA GLU A 33 27.30 3.28 21.30
C GLU A 33 27.17 1.77 21.01
N GLY A 34 25.97 1.20 21.02
CA GLY A 34 25.78 -0.26 20.91
C GLY A 34 25.90 -0.87 19.51
N LEU A 35 25.76 -0.10 18.43
CA LEU A 35 25.63 -0.63 17.06
C LEU A 35 26.95 -0.70 16.26
N LEU A 36 28.07 -0.25 16.83
CA LEU A 36 29.34 -0.08 16.10
C LEU A 36 30.27 -1.30 16.15
N ALA A 37 30.24 -2.12 17.21
CA ALA A 37 31.22 -3.19 17.40
C ALA A 37 31.24 -4.22 16.25
N GLY A 38 30.07 -4.51 15.65
CA GLY A 38 29.97 -5.42 14.50
C GLY A 38 30.34 -4.79 13.14
N ARG A 39 30.14 -3.48 12.98
CA ARG A 39 30.34 -2.80 11.68
C ARG A 39 31.78 -2.31 11.48
N VAL A 40 32.52 -2.03 12.55
CA VAL A 40 33.95 -1.64 12.47
C VAL A 40 34.79 -2.75 11.82
N LYS A 41 34.47 -4.03 12.07
CA LYS A 41 35.14 -5.16 11.40
C LYS A 41 34.93 -5.17 9.88
N LEU A 42 33.79 -4.67 9.38
CA LEU A 42 33.45 -4.66 7.95
C LEU A 42 34.28 -3.67 7.13
N PHE A 43 34.84 -2.66 7.81
CA PHE A 43 35.69 -1.61 7.26
C PHE A 43 37.16 -1.77 7.67
N SER A 44 37.50 -2.82 8.42
CA SER A 44 38.89 -3.16 8.74
C SER A 44 39.65 -3.49 7.45
N GLY A 45 40.71 -2.73 7.16
CA GLY A 45 41.54 -2.91 5.96
C GLY A 45 40.98 -2.31 4.66
N LYS A 46 39.86 -1.56 4.73
CA LYS A 46 39.32 -0.81 3.58
C LYS A 46 39.57 0.68 3.81
N GLU A 47 40.31 1.32 2.91
CA GLU A 47 40.39 2.78 2.90
C GLU A 47 39.07 3.36 2.38
N VAL A 48 38.31 4.00 3.26
CA VAL A 48 37.10 4.73 2.90
C VAL A 48 37.44 6.20 2.80
N VAL A 49 37.42 6.74 1.57
CA VAL A 49 37.63 8.17 1.33
C VAL A 49 36.31 8.90 1.54
N LEU A 50 36.22 9.64 2.64
CA LEU A 50 35.08 10.53 2.92
C LEU A 50 35.45 11.95 2.47
N ARG A 51 34.86 12.41 1.36
CA ARG A 51 34.99 13.81 0.92
C ARG A 51 33.80 14.61 1.42
N ILE A 52 33.99 15.37 2.49
CA ILE A 52 32.98 16.30 3.01
C ILE A 52 33.09 17.59 2.19
N ILE A 53 32.05 17.90 1.41
CA ILE A 53 31.96 19.16 0.66
C ILE A 53 31.12 20.12 1.49
N THR A 54 31.78 20.99 2.26
CA THR A 54 31.14 22.12 2.92
C THR A 54 31.12 23.31 1.98
N LEU A 55 29.92 23.80 1.64
CA LEU A 55 29.72 24.95 0.79
C LEU A 55 29.27 26.13 1.67
N PRO A 56 30.19 27.04 2.04
CA PRO A 56 29.80 28.28 2.70
C PRO A 56 29.12 29.19 1.68
N GLN A 57 27.95 29.76 2.04
CA GLN A 57 27.20 30.75 1.24
C GLN A 57 26.50 30.21 -0.03
N ILE A 58 25.64 29.20 0.12
CA ILE A 58 24.67 28.82 -0.92
C ILE A 58 23.27 29.15 -0.43
N ASP A 59 22.46 29.79 -1.28
CA ASP A 59 21.06 30.06 -1.00
C ASP A 59 20.26 28.75 -0.83
N GLU A 60 19.19 28.78 -0.05
CA GLU A 60 18.42 27.56 0.26
C GLU A 60 17.82 26.86 -0.97
N ALA A 61 17.56 27.57 -2.08
CA ALA A 61 17.04 26.95 -3.31
C ALA A 61 18.15 26.18 -4.04
N SER A 62 19.33 26.77 -4.21
CA SER A 62 20.50 26.11 -4.82
C SER A 62 21.01 24.93 -3.96
N LYS A 63 20.88 25.03 -2.64
CA LYS A 63 21.20 23.93 -1.72
C LYS A 63 20.24 22.76 -1.88
N LYS A 64 18.93 23.02 -2.02
CA LYS A 64 17.94 22.00 -2.33
C LYS A 64 18.18 21.34 -3.68
N GLU A 65 18.56 22.12 -4.70
CA GLU A 65 18.88 21.59 -6.02
C GLU A 65 20.14 20.72 -6.01
N LEU A 66 21.17 21.14 -5.27
CA LEU A 66 22.38 20.33 -5.07
C LEU A 66 22.10 19.03 -4.30
N ILE A 67 21.27 19.09 -3.26
CA ILE A 67 20.86 17.88 -2.52
C ILE A 67 20.08 16.94 -3.45
N ARG A 68 19.19 17.47 -4.29
CA ARG A 68 18.47 16.69 -5.30
C ARG A 68 19.41 16.07 -6.33
N SER A 69 20.41 16.81 -6.83
CA SER A 69 21.36 16.30 -7.82
C SER A 69 22.27 15.21 -7.24
N ILE A 70 22.77 15.39 -6.02
CA ILE A 70 23.57 14.38 -5.31
C ILE A 70 22.71 13.14 -5.00
N SER A 71 21.48 13.33 -4.50
CA SER A 71 20.56 12.22 -4.25
C SER A 71 20.26 11.44 -5.53
N SER A 72 20.00 12.14 -6.65
CA SER A 72 19.77 11.56 -7.97
C SER A 72 21.00 10.78 -8.49
N ALA A 73 22.20 11.34 -8.35
CA ALA A 73 23.45 10.69 -8.74
C ALA A 73 23.76 9.45 -7.89
N THR A 74 23.52 9.52 -6.58
CA THR A 74 23.78 8.39 -5.65
C THR A 74 22.76 7.27 -5.86
N ASN A 75 21.49 7.61 -6.11
CA ASN A 75 20.42 6.66 -6.45
C ASN A 75 20.60 6.00 -7.83
N SER A 76 21.51 6.52 -8.66
CA SER A 76 21.89 5.92 -9.94
C SER A 76 23.03 4.89 -9.79
N GLN A 77 23.76 4.92 -8.67
CA GLN A 77 24.85 3.97 -8.37
C GLN A 77 24.35 2.72 -7.63
N THR A 78 23.21 2.80 -6.93
CA THR A 78 22.47 1.64 -6.43
C THR A 78 21.32 1.29 -7.38
N ALA A 79 21.05 0.00 -7.59
CA ALA A 79 19.93 -0.47 -8.40
C ALA A 79 18.58 -0.23 -7.68
N VAL A 80 18.20 1.04 -7.57
CA VAL A 80 16.93 1.49 -6.99
C VAL A 80 15.89 1.48 -8.10
N ALA A 81 14.75 0.82 -7.87
CA ALA A 81 13.68 0.78 -8.87
C ALA A 81 13.21 2.20 -9.19
N PRO A 82 12.92 2.56 -10.47
CA PRO A 82 12.53 3.91 -10.86
C PRO A 82 11.34 4.47 -10.06
N ILE A 83 10.43 3.60 -9.61
CA ILE A 83 9.23 3.95 -8.82
C ILE A 83 9.62 4.44 -7.41
N ASP A 84 10.72 3.95 -6.84
CA ASP A 84 11.20 4.37 -5.52
C ASP A 84 11.92 5.74 -5.60
N ARG A 85 12.22 6.24 -6.81
CA ARG A 85 12.84 7.54 -7.05
C ARG A 85 11.82 8.68 -7.18
N SER A 86 10.59 8.37 -7.61
CA SER A 86 9.51 9.36 -7.84
C SER A 86 8.62 9.59 -6.62
N ALA A 87 8.66 8.71 -5.63
CA ALA A 87 7.93 8.84 -4.39
C ALA A 87 8.52 10.01 -3.55
N SER A 88 7.79 11.12 -3.43
CA SER A 88 8.08 12.14 -2.42
C SER A 88 8.06 11.50 -1.04
N ASN A 89 9.14 11.66 -0.25
CA ASN A 89 9.24 11.01 1.06
C ASN A 89 8.20 11.53 2.07
N ASP A 90 7.74 12.77 1.91
CA ASP A 90 6.90 13.42 2.92
C ASP A 90 5.43 12.98 2.82
N ASP A 91 4.83 12.99 1.62
CA ASP A 91 3.43 12.60 1.41
C ASP A 91 3.18 11.12 1.76
N ASN A 92 4.13 10.24 1.39
CA ASN A 92 4.01 8.82 1.70
C ASN A 92 4.15 8.55 3.20
N ARG A 93 4.94 9.36 3.91
CA ARG A 93 5.08 9.26 5.37
C ARG A 93 3.80 9.70 6.07
N GLU A 94 3.19 10.78 5.62
CA GLU A 94 1.91 11.25 6.16
C GLU A 94 0.82 10.18 6.00
N ILE A 95 0.70 9.58 4.81
CA ILE A 95 -0.26 8.51 4.57
C ILE A 95 0.04 7.28 5.43
N ALA A 96 1.33 6.89 5.56
CA ALA A 96 1.72 5.79 6.44
C ALA A 96 1.29 6.04 7.89
N GLU A 97 1.44 7.27 8.39
CA GLU A 97 1.04 7.65 9.74
C GLU A 97 -0.48 7.60 9.93
N ILE A 98 -1.25 8.12 8.97
CA ILE A 98 -2.72 8.08 9.01
C ILE A 98 -3.21 6.62 9.03
N VAL A 99 -2.67 5.79 8.13
CA VAL A 99 -3.02 4.37 8.04
C VAL A 99 -2.70 3.65 9.35
N PHE A 100 -1.50 3.85 9.89
CA PHE A 100 -1.08 3.20 11.13
C PHE A 100 -1.96 3.64 12.31
N ARG A 101 -2.21 4.94 12.48
CA ARG A 101 -3.07 5.44 13.57
C ARG A 101 -4.49 4.88 13.51
N ARG A 102 -5.02 4.67 12.32
CA ARG A 102 -6.42 4.26 12.12
C ARG A 102 -6.64 2.75 12.09
N THR A 103 -5.62 1.99 11.70
CA THR A 103 -5.75 0.55 11.43
C THR A 103 -4.76 -0.33 12.20
N GLY A 104 -3.68 0.25 12.72
CA GLY A 104 -2.55 -0.49 13.27
C GLY A 104 -1.61 -1.10 12.22
N LEU A 105 -1.95 -1.03 10.92
CA LEU A 105 -1.14 -1.62 9.86
C LEU A 105 0.04 -0.73 9.46
N LEU A 106 1.17 -1.37 9.16
CA LEU A 106 2.38 -0.74 8.66
C LEU A 106 2.39 -0.78 7.13
N TYR A 107 2.00 0.33 6.50
CA TYR A 107 2.18 0.51 5.07
C TYR A 107 3.66 0.67 4.74
N GLU A 108 4.18 -0.08 3.76
CA GLU A 108 5.56 0.00 3.29
C GLU A 108 5.70 0.91 2.04
N PRO A 109 6.19 2.18 2.17
CA PRO A 109 6.37 3.09 1.03
C PRO A 109 7.46 2.64 0.05
N LYS A 110 8.52 2.01 0.57
CA LYS A 110 9.64 1.49 -0.22
C LYS A 110 9.83 0.02 0.06
N ARG A 111 9.96 -0.76 -1.02
CA ARG A 111 10.11 -2.21 -0.90
C ARG A 111 11.30 -2.57 0.00
N GLY A 112 11.04 -3.34 1.05
CA GLY A 112 12.03 -3.78 2.02
C GLY A 112 12.39 -2.75 3.09
N GLU A 113 11.66 -1.64 3.23
CA GLU A 113 11.88 -0.63 4.28
C GLU A 113 11.78 -1.23 5.68
N TYR A 114 10.88 -2.20 5.85
CA TYR A 114 10.69 -2.92 7.11
C TYR A 114 11.44 -4.25 7.20
N SER A 115 12.24 -4.60 6.19
CA SER A 115 12.91 -5.91 6.14
C SER A 115 13.83 -6.20 7.33
N ASP A 116 14.53 -5.17 7.83
CA ASP A 116 15.39 -5.30 9.01
C ASP A 116 14.60 -5.40 10.32
N ALA A 117 13.45 -4.73 10.41
CA ALA A 117 12.57 -4.81 11.58
C ALA A 117 11.92 -6.19 11.70
N ILE A 118 11.46 -6.75 10.57
CA ILE A 118 10.92 -8.11 10.47
C ILE A 118 12.00 -9.13 10.85
N ARG A 119 13.22 -9.02 10.28
CA ARG A 119 14.33 -9.96 10.59
C ARG A 119 14.73 -9.97 12.06
N LYS A 120 14.54 -8.85 12.75
CA LYS A 120 14.86 -8.70 14.18
C LYS A 120 13.67 -9.00 15.09
N ASN A 121 12.53 -9.41 14.53
CA ASN A 121 11.28 -9.65 15.25
C ASN A 121 10.81 -8.45 16.07
N TYR A 122 11.01 -7.23 15.55
CA TYR A 122 10.42 -6.02 16.15
C TYR A 122 8.96 -5.84 15.75
N ILE A 123 8.58 -6.39 14.60
CA ILE A 123 7.24 -6.37 14.02
C ILE A 123 7.01 -7.69 13.31
N ASP A 124 5.77 -8.12 13.24
CA ASP A 124 5.38 -9.30 12.48
C ASP A 124 5.19 -8.95 11.00
N ARG A 125 5.36 -9.95 10.11
CA ARG A 125 5.23 -9.72 8.67
C ARG A 125 3.77 -9.43 8.29
N GLU A 126 2.85 -10.00 9.06
CA GLU A 126 1.40 -9.92 8.90
C GLU A 126 0.88 -8.50 9.16
N ASP A 127 1.63 -7.69 9.92
CA ASP A 127 1.31 -6.29 10.20
C ASP A 127 1.75 -5.35 9.08
N VAL A 128 2.57 -5.83 8.14
CA VAL A 128 3.15 -5.03 7.06
C VAL A 128 2.38 -5.23 5.76
N VAL A 129 1.90 -4.13 5.18
CA VAL A 129 1.24 -4.12 3.87
C VAL A 129 2.19 -3.63 2.79
N GLU A 130 2.54 -4.53 1.87
CA GLU A 130 3.39 -4.19 0.73
C GLU A 130 2.76 -3.11 -0.17
N ARG A 131 3.58 -2.20 -0.68
CA ARG A 131 3.13 -1.04 -1.47
C ARG A 131 2.12 -1.37 -2.55
N ALA A 132 2.40 -2.37 -3.38
CA ALA A 132 1.58 -2.69 -4.53
C ALA A 132 0.17 -3.14 -4.14
N LEU A 133 0.04 -3.89 -3.04
CA LEU A 133 -1.26 -4.30 -2.51
C LEU A 133 -1.97 -3.09 -1.91
N PHE A 134 -1.27 -2.33 -1.07
CA PHE A 134 -1.81 -1.11 -0.44
C PHE A 134 -2.41 -0.16 -1.48
N THR A 135 -1.65 0.21 -2.52
CA THR A 135 -2.10 1.15 -3.55
C THR A 135 -3.33 0.63 -4.31
N ARG A 136 -3.44 -0.69 -4.57
CA ARG A 136 -4.62 -1.26 -5.23
C ARG A 136 -5.87 -1.14 -4.35
N LEU A 137 -5.77 -1.54 -3.09
CA LEU A 137 -6.90 -1.51 -2.16
C LEU A 137 -7.32 -0.06 -1.84
N MET A 138 -6.37 0.86 -1.73
CA MET A 138 -6.67 2.29 -1.60
C MET A 138 -7.41 2.83 -2.84
N HIS A 139 -6.99 2.47 -4.06
CA HIS A 139 -7.73 2.89 -5.25
C HIS A 139 -9.14 2.31 -5.28
N MET A 140 -9.35 1.07 -4.83
CA MET A 140 -10.70 0.51 -4.68
C MET A 140 -11.51 1.29 -3.65
N ALA A 141 -10.92 1.64 -2.51
CA ALA A 141 -11.55 2.45 -1.47
C ALA A 141 -11.98 3.84 -1.96
N MET A 142 -11.25 4.41 -2.93
CA MET A 142 -11.57 5.67 -3.58
C MET A 142 -12.50 5.54 -4.80
N GLY A 143 -13.07 4.36 -5.06
CA GLY A 143 -13.95 4.12 -6.22
C GLY A 143 -13.23 3.99 -7.57
N ARG A 144 -11.90 3.88 -7.58
CA ARG A 144 -11.06 3.78 -8.79
C ARG A 144 -10.70 2.33 -9.11
N TYR A 145 -11.69 1.46 -9.13
CA TYR A 145 -11.50 0.01 -9.31
C TYR A 145 -10.76 -0.35 -10.61
N GLY A 146 -11.09 0.29 -11.73
CA GLY A 146 -10.44 0.03 -13.02
C GLY A 146 -8.91 0.19 -12.96
N LEU A 147 -8.42 1.24 -12.29
CA LEU A 147 -6.98 1.44 -12.05
C LEU A 147 -6.41 0.35 -11.13
N ALA A 148 -7.15 -0.02 -10.08
CA ALA A 148 -6.72 -1.00 -9.09
C ALA A 148 -6.48 -2.40 -9.68
N VAL A 149 -7.11 -2.77 -10.79
CA VAL A 149 -6.96 -4.08 -11.46
C VAL A 149 -5.99 -4.07 -12.64
N GLU A 150 -5.42 -2.91 -12.98
CA GLU A 150 -4.46 -2.81 -14.08
C GLU A 150 -3.21 -3.65 -13.82
N ARG A 151 -2.74 -4.37 -14.85
CA ARG A 151 -1.53 -5.20 -14.75
C ARG A 151 -0.29 -4.37 -14.41
N LYS A 152 -0.19 -3.17 -14.98
CA LYS A 152 0.95 -2.25 -14.79
C LYS A 152 0.58 -1.02 -13.96
N MET A 153 -0.39 -1.15 -13.05
CA MET A 153 -0.90 -0.06 -12.20
C MET A 153 0.24 0.78 -11.58
N MET A 154 1.23 0.14 -10.96
CA MET A 154 2.35 0.85 -10.33
C MET A 154 3.18 1.72 -11.30
N ARG A 155 3.19 1.38 -12.60
CA ARG A 155 3.85 2.19 -13.64
C ARG A 155 2.97 3.34 -14.09
N SER A 156 1.64 3.16 -14.18
CA SER A 156 0.71 4.21 -14.60
C SER A 156 0.53 5.28 -13.51
N THR A 157 0.50 4.87 -12.23
CA THR A 157 0.35 5.80 -11.10
C THR A 157 1.69 6.31 -10.55
N GLY A 158 2.82 5.74 -11.01
CA GLY A 158 4.13 6.01 -10.43
C GLY A 158 4.27 5.55 -8.97
N GLY A 159 3.34 4.72 -8.48
CA GLY A 159 3.25 4.33 -7.08
C GLY A 159 2.84 5.45 -6.13
N ILE A 160 2.37 6.58 -6.67
CA ILE A 160 1.90 7.72 -5.89
C ILE A 160 0.48 7.41 -5.40
N ILE A 161 0.29 7.51 -4.10
CA ILE A 161 -1.04 7.43 -3.50
C ILE A 161 -1.69 8.82 -3.64
N PRO A 162 -2.95 8.91 -4.08
CA PRO A 162 -3.65 10.17 -4.14
C PRO A 162 -3.71 10.84 -2.75
N ALA A 163 -3.64 12.18 -2.73
CA ALA A 163 -3.88 12.94 -1.50
C ALA A 163 -5.25 12.57 -0.92
N LEU A 164 -5.28 12.38 0.40
CA LEU A 164 -6.51 12.06 1.13
C LEU A 164 -7.13 13.36 1.63
N GLU A 165 -8.31 13.71 1.13
CA GLU A 165 -9.07 14.87 1.63
C GLU A 165 -9.61 14.64 3.04
N ASN A 166 -9.85 13.38 3.40
CA ASN A 166 -10.26 12.93 4.72
C ASN A 166 -9.86 11.46 4.92
N ASP A 167 -10.02 10.96 6.14
CA ASP A 167 -9.61 9.62 6.53
C ASP A 167 -10.65 8.51 6.21
N ALA A 168 -11.81 8.83 5.63
CA ALA A 168 -12.84 7.84 5.34
C ALA A 168 -12.36 6.72 4.38
N PRO A 169 -11.60 7.01 3.30
CA PRO A 169 -11.02 5.97 2.45
C PRO A 169 -10.12 4.99 3.19
N VAL A 170 -9.48 5.40 4.28
CA VAL A 170 -8.62 4.50 5.08
C VAL A 170 -9.45 3.45 5.81
N GLY A 171 -10.64 3.82 6.30
CA GLY A 171 -11.58 2.85 6.88
C GLY A 171 -12.07 1.83 5.85
N ILE A 172 -12.42 2.30 4.65
CA ILE A 172 -12.86 1.42 3.55
C ILE A 172 -11.71 0.52 3.08
N PHE A 173 -10.50 1.07 2.97
CA PHE A 173 -9.29 0.31 2.68
C PHE A 173 -9.08 -0.82 3.68
N PHE A 174 -9.25 -0.55 4.98
CA PHE A 174 -9.07 -1.56 6.02
C PHE A 174 -10.07 -2.71 5.85
N GLU A 175 -11.34 -2.41 5.59
CA GLU A 175 -12.34 -3.44 5.28
C GLU A 175 -11.94 -4.29 4.07
N PHE A 176 -11.48 -3.65 2.99
CA PHE A 176 -10.99 -4.36 1.81
C PHE A 176 -9.78 -5.24 2.13
N TYR A 177 -8.85 -4.75 2.95
CA TYR A 177 -7.66 -5.48 3.36
C TYR A 177 -8.01 -6.72 4.19
N GLU A 178 -8.91 -6.60 5.16
CA GLU A 178 -9.40 -7.74 5.95
C GLU A 178 -10.00 -8.84 5.06
N ILE A 179 -10.90 -8.44 4.15
CA ILE A 179 -11.56 -9.36 3.21
C ILE A 179 -10.52 -10.02 2.29
N TYR A 180 -9.62 -9.22 1.73
CA TYR A 180 -8.60 -9.69 0.80
C TYR A 180 -7.65 -10.67 1.47
N ARG A 181 -7.27 -10.40 2.73
CA ARG A 181 -6.42 -11.29 3.53
C ARG A 181 -7.06 -12.67 3.69
N GLU A 182 -8.36 -12.70 3.98
CA GLU A 182 -9.11 -13.94 4.14
C GLU A 182 -9.23 -14.73 2.83
N ILE A 183 -9.45 -14.03 1.70
CA ILE A 183 -9.53 -14.64 0.37
C ILE A 183 -8.19 -15.22 -0.08
N SER A 184 -7.13 -14.42 0.05
CA SER A 184 -5.79 -14.74 -0.47
C SER A 184 -4.99 -15.67 0.46
N GLN A 185 -5.40 -15.78 1.73
CA GLN A 185 -4.67 -16.46 2.80
C GLN A 185 -3.22 -15.96 2.93
N LEU A 186 -2.99 -14.68 2.62
CA LEU A 186 -1.66 -14.03 2.59
C LEU A 186 -0.62 -14.70 1.66
N LYS A 187 -1.06 -15.56 0.73
CA LYS A 187 -0.14 -16.22 -0.19
C LYS A 187 0.21 -15.26 -1.33
N PRO A 188 1.49 -14.97 -1.59
CA PRO A 188 1.88 -14.09 -2.68
C PRO A 188 1.37 -14.64 -4.01
N HIS A 189 0.67 -13.80 -4.78
CA HIS A 189 0.16 -14.20 -6.08
C HIS A 189 1.29 -14.23 -7.10
N GLN A 190 1.62 -15.41 -7.60
CA GLN A 190 2.47 -15.55 -8.79
C GLN A 190 1.69 -15.29 -10.09
N ASN A 191 0.34 -15.42 -10.04
CA ASN A 191 -0.54 -15.23 -11.19
C ASN A 191 -1.33 -13.91 -11.10
N ALA A 192 -1.14 -13.03 -12.09
CA ALA A 192 -1.84 -11.76 -12.19
C ALA A 192 -3.36 -11.89 -12.41
N GLU A 193 -3.84 -13.00 -12.95
CA GLU A 193 -5.28 -13.28 -13.06
C GLU A 193 -5.88 -13.63 -11.71
N LYS A 194 -5.17 -14.44 -10.91
CA LYS A 194 -5.61 -14.78 -9.55
C LYS A 194 -5.77 -13.51 -8.71
N LEU A 195 -4.79 -12.61 -8.75
CA LEU A 195 -4.89 -11.31 -8.07
C LEU A 195 -6.17 -10.55 -8.46
N VAL A 196 -6.48 -10.47 -9.75
CA VAL A 196 -7.68 -9.74 -10.21
C VAL A 196 -8.96 -10.42 -9.77
N ASN A 197 -9.03 -11.75 -9.83
CA ASN A 197 -10.18 -12.49 -9.34
C ASN A 197 -10.36 -12.32 -7.82
N ASP A 198 -9.28 -12.30 -7.06
CA ASP A 198 -9.32 -12.10 -5.61
C ASP A 198 -9.80 -10.67 -5.26
N LEU A 199 -9.33 -9.63 -5.98
CA LEU A 199 -9.83 -8.26 -5.83
C LEU A 199 -11.32 -8.13 -6.23
N ALA A 200 -11.73 -8.84 -7.27
CA ALA A 200 -13.12 -8.86 -7.73
C ALA A 200 -14.04 -9.53 -6.70
N LEU A 201 -13.64 -10.68 -6.16
CA LEU A 201 -14.35 -11.34 -5.07
C LEU A 201 -14.37 -10.48 -3.80
N THR A 202 -13.27 -9.79 -3.49
CA THR A 202 -13.20 -8.83 -2.37
C THR A 202 -14.27 -7.73 -2.53
N THR A 203 -14.48 -7.25 -3.76
CA THR A 203 -15.51 -6.26 -4.08
C THR A 203 -16.92 -6.82 -3.81
N LEU A 204 -17.22 -8.03 -4.29
CA LEU A 204 -18.50 -8.69 -4.04
C LEU A 204 -18.77 -8.91 -2.54
N VAL A 205 -17.80 -9.47 -1.82
CA VAL A 205 -17.91 -9.73 -0.38
C VAL A 205 -18.17 -8.44 0.39
N ARG A 206 -17.48 -7.35 0.02
CA ARG A 206 -17.70 -6.05 0.66
C ARG A 206 -19.12 -5.53 0.40
N ALA A 207 -19.59 -5.57 -0.85
CA ALA A 207 -20.94 -5.11 -1.19
C ALA A 207 -22.01 -5.91 -0.42
N LEU A 208 -21.85 -7.24 -0.36
CA LEU A 208 -22.73 -8.11 0.42
C LEU A 208 -22.70 -7.77 1.91
N ARG A 209 -21.51 -7.56 2.49
CA ARG A 209 -21.35 -7.17 3.91
C ARG A 209 -22.01 -5.83 4.22
N VAL A 210 -21.87 -4.84 3.32
CA VAL A 210 -22.50 -3.52 3.46
C VAL A 210 -24.03 -3.65 3.41
N ARG A 211 -24.55 -4.43 2.46
CA ARG A 211 -26.00 -4.69 2.34
C ARG A 211 -26.56 -5.34 3.59
N ARG A 212 -25.93 -6.42 4.08
CA ARG A 212 -26.35 -7.14 5.29
C ARG A 212 -26.38 -6.22 6.52
N ARG A 213 -25.34 -5.39 6.71
CA ARG A 213 -25.31 -4.39 7.79
C ARG A 213 -26.47 -3.40 7.68
N ALA A 214 -26.81 -2.95 6.47
CA ALA A 214 -27.95 -2.07 6.25
C ALA A 214 -29.29 -2.75 6.57
N ASP A 215 -29.38 -4.06 6.37
CA ASP A 215 -30.54 -4.89 6.75
C ASP A 215 -30.54 -5.29 8.24
N GLY A 216 -29.58 -4.80 9.03
CA GLY A 216 -29.44 -5.08 10.46
C GLY A 216 -28.77 -6.42 10.79
N VAL A 217 -28.24 -7.12 9.79
CA VAL A 217 -27.58 -8.40 9.95
C VAL A 217 -26.06 -8.22 10.00
N THR A 218 -25.45 -8.55 11.13
CA THR A 218 -23.99 -8.53 11.31
C THR A 218 -23.43 -9.93 11.49
N ASP A 219 -22.95 -10.51 10.38
CA ASP A 219 -22.22 -11.78 10.42
C ASP A 219 -20.71 -11.58 10.52
N TRP A 220 -20.06 -12.62 11.03
CA TRP A 220 -18.62 -12.78 10.96
C TRP A 220 -18.18 -12.98 9.50
N LEU A 221 -17.00 -12.45 9.16
CA LEU A 221 -16.52 -12.33 7.77
C LEU A 221 -16.51 -13.67 6.99
N PRO A 222 -16.01 -14.79 7.53
CA PRO A 222 -15.96 -16.02 6.75
C PRO A 222 -17.33 -16.59 6.36
N LYS A 223 -18.41 -16.36 7.13
CA LYS A 223 -19.78 -16.72 6.68
C LYS A 223 -20.20 -15.92 5.45
N VAL A 224 -19.96 -14.60 5.47
CA VAL A 224 -20.22 -13.73 4.30
C VAL A 224 -19.38 -14.16 3.10
N LEU A 225 -18.14 -14.61 3.35
CA LEU A 225 -17.24 -15.10 2.32
C LEU A 225 -17.74 -16.40 1.68
N GLU A 226 -18.21 -17.36 2.48
CA GLU A 226 -18.79 -18.62 1.97
C GLU A 226 -20.01 -18.37 1.09
N GLU A 227 -20.92 -17.50 1.56
CA GLU A 227 -22.09 -17.07 0.79
C GLU A 227 -21.68 -16.41 -0.53
N ALA A 228 -20.76 -15.44 -0.50
CA ALA A 228 -20.27 -14.77 -1.70
C ALA A 228 -19.58 -15.74 -2.68
N ARG A 229 -18.90 -16.80 -2.19
CA ARG A 229 -18.33 -17.85 -3.04
C ARG A 229 -19.42 -18.68 -3.72
N GLY A 230 -20.51 -19.00 -3.01
CA GLY A 230 -21.68 -19.66 -3.58
C GLY A 230 -22.34 -18.81 -4.66
N LEU A 231 -22.51 -17.51 -4.40
CA LEU A 231 -23.15 -16.56 -5.32
C LEU A 231 -22.28 -16.17 -6.52
N TRP A 232 -20.97 -16.49 -6.52
CA TRP A 232 -20.06 -16.03 -7.56
C TRP A 232 -20.46 -16.53 -8.95
N ALA A 233 -20.79 -17.81 -9.09
CA ALA A 233 -21.19 -18.37 -10.38
C ALA A 233 -22.50 -17.75 -10.90
N ASP A 234 -23.46 -17.55 -9.99
CA ASP A 234 -24.76 -16.95 -10.30
C ASP A 234 -24.60 -15.49 -10.72
N PHE A 235 -23.74 -14.73 -10.05
CA PHE A 235 -23.40 -13.36 -10.43
C PHE A 235 -22.81 -13.27 -11.85
N LEU A 236 -21.88 -14.17 -12.20
CA LEU A 236 -21.30 -14.22 -13.55
C LEU A 236 -22.35 -14.56 -14.61
N ASN A 237 -23.29 -15.46 -14.29
CA ASN A 237 -24.38 -15.85 -15.19
C ASN A 237 -25.40 -14.72 -15.36
N TRP A 238 -25.82 -14.09 -14.26
CA TRP A 238 -26.71 -12.92 -14.25
C TRP A 238 -26.19 -11.82 -15.18
N LYS A 239 -24.90 -11.49 -15.12
CA LYS A 239 -24.35 -10.47 -16.02
C LYS A 239 -24.33 -10.92 -17.47
N ARG A 240 -23.98 -12.18 -17.73
CA ARG A 240 -23.98 -12.74 -19.09
C ARG A 240 -25.36 -12.63 -19.73
N GLU A 241 -26.41 -12.98 -18.99
CA GLU A 241 -27.81 -12.89 -19.43
C GLU A 241 -28.26 -11.44 -19.61
N SER A 242 -27.89 -10.55 -18.68
CA SER A 242 -28.21 -9.12 -18.76
C SER A 242 -27.62 -8.47 -20.02
N VAL A 243 -26.41 -8.87 -20.42
CA VAL A 243 -25.78 -8.40 -21.67
C VAL A 243 -26.47 -9.00 -22.90
N ALA A 244 -26.89 -10.26 -22.85
CA ALA A 244 -27.60 -10.92 -23.95
C ALA A 244 -29.00 -10.30 -24.20
N ASN A 245 -29.65 -9.82 -23.14
CA ASN A 245 -31.00 -9.26 -23.18
C ASN A 245 -31.05 -7.74 -23.36
N ALA A 246 -29.90 -7.06 -23.43
CA ALA A 246 -29.84 -5.60 -23.56
C ALA A 246 -30.41 -5.15 -24.92
N PRO A 247 -31.39 -4.22 -24.97
CA PRO A 247 -31.92 -3.71 -26.23
C PRO A 247 -30.82 -2.97 -26.99
N MET A 248 -30.44 -3.49 -28.16
CA MET A 248 -29.44 -2.85 -29.02
C MET A 248 -30.08 -1.88 -30.02
N PRO A 249 -29.47 -0.71 -30.27
CA PRO A 249 -29.91 0.21 -31.31
C PRO A 249 -29.83 -0.46 -32.69
N VAL A 250 -30.87 -0.24 -33.49
CA VAL A 250 -31.19 -0.97 -34.74
C VAL A 250 -30.16 -0.75 -35.86
N GLU A 251 -29.30 0.28 -35.77
CA GLU A 251 -28.49 0.73 -36.90
C GLU A 251 -27.22 -0.07 -37.20
N ASP A 252 -26.81 -1.02 -36.35
CA ASP A 252 -25.47 -1.61 -36.50
C ASP A 252 -25.46 -3.16 -36.59
N THR A 253 -25.90 -3.65 -37.76
CA THR A 253 -25.91 -5.07 -38.14
C THR A 253 -24.52 -5.72 -38.10
N LYS A 254 -23.43 -4.94 -38.13
CA LYS A 254 -22.04 -5.42 -37.95
C LYS A 254 -21.66 -5.61 -36.48
N LEU A 255 -22.21 -4.80 -35.55
CA LEU A 255 -22.07 -5.04 -34.11
C LEU A 255 -22.85 -6.28 -33.64
N ARG A 256 -23.91 -6.67 -34.35
CA ARG A 256 -24.72 -7.88 -34.07
C ARG A 256 -23.89 -9.17 -33.98
N ARG A 257 -22.76 -9.27 -34.71
CA ARG A 257 -21.83 -10.42 -34.62
C ARG A 257 -20.78 -10.30 -33.52
N LYS A 258 -20.50 -9.10 -33.01
CA LYS A 258 -19.52 -8.86 -31.92
C LYS A 258 -20.14 -8.88 -30.52
N ALA A 259 -21.44 -8.58 -30.40
CA ALA A 259 -22.16 -8.55 -29.12
C ALA A 259 -22.30 -9.93 -28.44
N GLY A 260 -22.10 -11.04 -29.17
CA GLY A 260 -22.29 -12.40 -28.66
C GLY A 260 -21.22 -12.94 -27.71
N ASN A 261 -20.06 -12.28 -27.56
CA ASN A 261 -18.93 -12.84 -26.80
C ASN A 261 -18.69 -12.08 -25.49
N PHE A 262 -19.59 -12.27 -24.51
CA PHE A 262 -19.33 -11.85 -23.14
C PHE A 262 -18.03 -12.50 -22.63
N SER A 263 -17.09 -11.67 -22.17
CA SER A 263 -15.82 -12.14 -21.61
C SER A 263 -15.76 -11.72 -20.15
N ALA A 264 -15.97 -12.67 -19.24
CA ALA A 264 -15.92 -12.43 -17.80
C ALA A 264 -14.59 -11.76 -17.39
N SER A 265 -13.46 -12.26 -17.90
CA SER A 265 -12.14 -11.69 -17.59
C SER A 265 -11.96 -10.23 -18.04
N LYS A 266 -12.59 -9.81 -19.15
CA LYS A 266 -12.55 -8.41 -19.58
C LYS A 266 -13.50 -7.55 -18.76
N TRP A 267 -14.70 -8.07 -18.46
CA TRP A 267 -15.70 -7.36 -17.69
C TRP A 267 -15.27 -7.15 -16.23
N ILE A 268 -14.71 -8.16 -15.58
CA ILE A 268 -14.13 -8.07 -14.22
C ILE A 268 -13.05 -6.99 -14.12
N ARG A 269 -12.39 -6.65 -15.22
CA ARG A 269 -11.36 -5.59 -15.29
C ARG A 269 -11.94 -4.21 -15.60
N SER A 270 -13.23 -4.13 -15.89
CA SER A 270 -13.87 -2.88 -16.30
C SER A 270 -14.20 -2.00 -15.09
N ALA A 271 -14.24 -0.68 -15.31
CA ALA A 271 -14.65 0.27 -14.29
C ALA A 271 -16.14 0.13 -13.88
N LYS A 272 -16.96 -0.55 -14.69
CA LYS A 272 -18.38 -0.80 -14.40
C LYS A 272 -18.60 -1.94 -13.40
N PHE A 273 -17.59 -2.80 -13.21
CA PHE A 273 -17.72 -3.99 -12.39
C PHE A 273 -18.26 -3.73 -10.97
N PRO A 274 -17.78 -2.73 -10.20
CA PRO A 274 -18.33 -2.46 -8.86
C PRO A 274 -19.80 -2.07 -8.89
N ALA A 275 -20.24 -1.26 -9.86
CA ALA A 275 -21.64 -0.86 -9.98
C ALA A 275 -22.53 -2.06 -10.32
N ASP A 276 -22.05 -2.96 -11.18
CA ASP A 276 -22.76 -4.21 -11.50
C ASP A 276 -22.83 -5.16 -10.29
N VAL A 277 -21.79 -5.18 -9.44
CA VAL A 277 -21.80 -5.91 -8.15
C VAL A 277 -22.88 -5.34 -7.23
N ASP A 278 -22.93 -4.02 -7.07
CA ASP A 278 -23.91 -3.35 -6.21
C ASP A 278 -25.35 -3.60 -6.71
N GLU A 279 -25.57 -3.56 -8.03
CA GLU A 279 -26.84 -3.88 -8.67
C GLU A 279 -27.26 -5.33 -8.38
N TYR A 280 -26.35 -6.29 -8.59
CA TYR A 280 -26.64 -7.70 -8.32
C TYR A 280 -26.97 -7.95 -6.85
N VAL A 281 -26.17 -7.40 -5.93
CA VAL A 281 -26.39 -7.56 -4.48
C VAL A 281 -27.72 -6.94 -4.04
N ALA A 282 -28.15 -5.84 -4.67
CA ALA A 282 -29.44 -5.22 -4.39
C ALA A 282 -30.64 -6.09 -4.83
N LEU A 283 -30.45 -6.97 -5.81
CA LEU A 283 -31.49 -7.90 -6.31
C LEU A 283 -31.63 -9.17 -5.45
N LEU A 284 -30.65 -9.47 -4.58
CA LEU A 284 -30.68 -10.67 -3.75
C LEU A 284 -31.78 -10.56 -2.68
N SER A 285 -32.60 -11.62 -2.58
CA SER A 285 -33.48 -11.83 -1.43
C SER A 285 -32.64 -12.45 -0.31
N LEU A 286 -32.16 -11.62 0.62
CA LEU A 286 -31.43 -12.12 1.79
C LEU A 286 -32.43 -12.67 2.81
N GLU A 287 -32.39 -13.96 3.07
CA GLU A 287 -33.16 -14.56 4.15
C GLU A 287 -32.69 -13.96 5.49
N LYS A 288 -33.61 -13.40 6.27
CA LYS A 288 -33.33 -13.02 7.66
C LYS A 288 -33.11 -14.31 8.44
N ASP A 289 -31.89 -14.47 8.95
CA ASP A 289 -31.53 -15.61 9.80
C ASP A 289 -32.42 -15.59 11.07
N PRO A 290 -33.31 -16.58 11.28
CA PRO A 290 -34.28 -16.58 12.38
C PRO A 290 -33.63 -16.70 13.77
N THR A 291 -32.31 -16.96 13.80
CA THR A 291 -31.52 -17.07 15.03
C THR A 291 -31.24 -15.72 15.69
N SER A 292 -31.40 -14.60 15.00
CA SER A 292 -31.15 -13.25 15.54
C SER A 292 -32.24 -12.75 16.51
N ASP A 293 -33.50 -13.16 16.31
CA ASP A 293 -34.63 -12.77 17.18
C ASP A 293 -34.86 -13.75 18.35
N GLY A 294 -34.30 -14.97 18.29
CA GLY A 294 -34.51 -16.01 19.31
C GLY A 294 -33.56 -15.95 20.53
N ALA A 295 -32.43 -15.26 20.42
CA ALA A 295 -31.40 -15.28 21.47
C ALA A 295 -31.75 -14.43 22.70
N LEU A 296 -32.66 -13.46 22.59
CA LEU A 296 -33.11 -12.64 23.73
C LEU A 296 -34.23 -13.28 24.55
N ALA A 297 -34.88 -14.34 24.07
CA ALA A 297 -35.96 -15.02 24.80
C ALA A 297 -35.46 -16.10 25.78
N ALA A 298 -34.17 -16.47 25.75
CA ALA A 298 -33.63 -17.60 26.52
C ALA A 298 -32.86 -17.22 27.80
N ILE A 299 -32.77 -15.93 28.17
CA ILE A 299 -32.06 -15.46 29.40
C ILE A 299 -33.04 -14.97 30.49
N SER A 300 -34.32 -15.35 30.42
CA SER A 300 -35.26 -15.14 31.53
C SER A 300 -36.12 -16.38 31.78
N ARG A 301 -35.50 -17.40 32.36
CA ARG A 301 -36.15 -18.37 33.26
C ARG A 301 -35.16 -18.85 34.31
#